data_AF-A0A6P5K6L2-F1
#
_entry.id   AF-A0A6P5K6L2-F1
#
_cell.length_a   1.000
_cell.length_b   1.000
_cell.length_c   1.000
_cell.angle_alpha   90.00
_cell.angle_beta   90.00
_cell.angle_gamma   90.00
#
_symmetry.space_group_name_H-M   'P 1'
#
loop_
_entity.id
_entity.type
_entity.pdbx_description
1 polymer ?
#
loop_
_entity_poly.entity_id
_entity_poly.type
_entity_poly.pdbx_seq_one_letter_code
_entity_poly.pdbx_strand_id
1 'polypeptide(L)'
;MLMDREALERTMFRSCWKKRQILKGWNQILSSCPEIKWHFIGHLQKHNINKLIAVPNLYMLETVDSVKLADKVNNSWQKKGSPERLKVMVQINTSGEESKHGLPPSETVATVEHINAECPSLEFMGLMTIGSFGYDLSQGPNPDFQALLSLRKELCEKLSIPIDQVELSMGMSMDFQHAIEVGSTNVRIGSTIFGERDYSKKPAVDKDTADIKATVEIAQEH
;
A
#
# COMPACT_ATOMS: atom_id res chain seq x y z
N MET A 1 3.71 1.49 31.09
CA MET A 1 2.40 1.59 30.42
C MET A 1 2.22 0.32 29.62
N LEU A 2 1.38 -0.59 30.10
CA LEU A 2 1.06 -1.83 29.42
C LEU A 2 0.22 -1.46 28.20
N MET A 3 0.84 -1.47 27.01
CA MET A 3 0.10 -1.35 25.75
C MET A 3 -0.81 -2.56 25.61
N ASP A 4 -2.10 -2.27 25.49
CA ASP A 4 -3.19 -3.24 25.43
C ASP A 4 -3.00 -4.21 24.26
N ARG A 5 -3.23 -5.49 24.53
CA ARG A 5 -3.10 -6.58 23.55
C ARG A 5 -4.07 -6.38 22.38
N GLU A 6 -5.21 -5.73 22.62
CA GLU A 6 -6.17 -5.33 21.59
C GLU A 6 -5.64 -4.21 20.66
N ALA A 7 -4.80 -3.30 21.17
CA ALA A 7 -4.17 -2.28 20.33
C ALA A 7 -3.12 -2.91 19.40
N LEU A 8 -2.35 -3.88 19.92
CA LEU A 8 -1.43 -4.70 19.13
C LEU A 8 -2.15 -5.53 18.06
N GLU A 9 -3.32 -6.10 18.36
CA GLU A 9 -4.13 -6.85 17.39
C GLU A 9 -4.74 -5.95 16.31
N ARG A 10 -5.15 -4.71 16.64
CA ARG A 10 -5.59 -3.70 15.66
C ARG A 10 -4.47 -3.22 14.73
N THR A 11 -3.22 -3.23 15.21
CA THR A 11 -2.05 -2.76 14.45
C THR A 11 -1.34 -3.89 13.67
N MET A 12 -1.40 -5.15 14.11
CA MET A 12 -0.51 -6.21 13.61
C MET A 12 -1.05 -7.09 12.48
N PHE A 13 -2.35 -7.13 12.17
CA PHE A 13 -2.88 -8.06 11.16
C PHE A 13 -3.30 -7.35 9.85
N ARG A 14 -2.36 -6.66 9.21
CA ARG A 14 -2.49 -6.16 7.83
C ARG A 14 -1.47 -6.89 6.96
N SER A 15 -1.90 -7.90 6.20
CA SER A 15 -0.99 -8.62 5.32
C SER A 15 -0.57 -7.72 4.14
N CYS A 16 0.69 -7.28 4.16
CA CYS A 16 1.31 -6.45 3.13
C CYS A 16 1.49 -7.19 1.80
N TRP A 17 0.91 -6.67 0.71
CA TRP A 17 1.07 -7.25 -0.62
C TRP A 17 2.21 -6.63 -1.43
N LYS A 18 3.14 -7.45 -1.92
CA LYS A 18 4.10 -7.09 -2.99
C LYS A 18 3.95 -8.01 -4.20
N LYS A 19 4.19 -7.43 -5.38
CA LYS A 19 4.09 -7.90 -6.79
C LYS A 19 4.23 -9.41 -7.11
N ARG A 20 4.80 -10.24 -6.23
CA ARG A 20 5.05 -11.68 -6.44
C ARG A 20 3.91 -12.61 -5.99
N GLN A 21 2.93 -12.10 -5.25
CA GLN A 21 1.79 -12.89 -4.77
C GLN A 21 0.53 -12.76 -5.64
N ILE A 22 0.62 -12.17 -6.84
CA ILE A 22 -0.55 -11.85 -7.67
C ILE A 22 -1.36 -13.10 -8.10
N LEU A 23 -0.80 -14.32 -8.05
CA LEU A 23 -1.39 -15.44 -8.79
C LEU A 23 -1.46 -16.82 -8.10
N LYS A 24 -1.04 -16.99 -6.83
CA LYS A 24 -1.14 -18.32 -6.17
C LYS A 24 -1.49 -18.18 -4.68
N GLY A 25 -2.62 -18.77 -4.25
CA GLY A 25 -2.86 -19.15 -2.85
C GLY A 25 -3.89 -18.36 -2.02
N TRP A 26 -4.54 -17.32 -2.54
CA TRP A 26 -5.45 -16.48 -1.74
C TRP A 26 -6.69 -17.21 -1.27
N ASN A 27 -7.19 -18.17 -2.06
CA ASN A 27 -8.38 -18.95 -1.70
C ASN A 27 -8.20 -19.69 -0.37
N GLN A 28 -6.99 -20.19 -0.08
CA GLN A 28 -6.69 -20.90 1.17
C GLN A 28 -6.55 -19.95 2.36
N ILE A 29 -6.08 -18.73 2.13
CA ILE A 29 -6.02 -17.69 3.17
C ILE A 29 -7.43 -17.19 3.48
N LEU A 30 -8.24 -16.93 2.45
CA LEU A 30 -9.62 -16.48 2.60
C LEU A 30 -10.50 -17.53 3.29
N SER A 31 -10.26 -18.83 3.05
CA SER A 31 -10.97 -19.88 3.78
C SER A 31 -10.63 -19.92 5.26
N SER A 32 -9.40 -19.53 5.63
CA SER A 32 -8.92 -19.57 7.02
C SER A 32 -9.18 -18.24 7.76
N CYS A 33 -9.15 -17.12 7.02
CA CYS A 33 -9.29 -15.75 7.51
C CYS A 33 -10.21 -14.94 6.57
N PRO A 34 -11.53 -15.16 6.62
CA PRO A 34 -12.47 -14.48 5.72
C PRO A 34 -12.52 -12.95 5.93
N GLU A 35 -12.20 -12.48 7.15
CA GLU A 35 -12.20 -11.06 7.54
C GLU A 35 -10.89 -10.32 7.18
N ILE A 36 -9.95 -10.97 6.50
CA ILE A 36 -8.67 -10.37 6.16
C ILE A 36 -8.85 -9.11 5.30
N LYS A 37 -8.18 -8.03 5.69
CA LYS A 37 -8.18 -6.75 4.96
C LYS A 37 -6.86 -6.59 4.21
N TRP A 38 -6.91 -6.59 2.88
CA TRP A 38 -5.71 -6.49 2.08
C TRP A 38 -5.30 -5.03 1.83
N HIS A 39 -4.02 -4.76 2.12
CA HIS A 39 -3.38 -3.48 1.86
C HIS A 39 -2.38 -3.63 0.71
N PHE A 40 -2.57 -2.86 -0.35
CA PHE A 40 -1.60 -2.75 -1.43
C PHE A 40 -0.53 -1.71 -1.09
N ILE A 41 0.72 -2.17 -0.94
CA ILE A 41 1.87 -1.33 -0.53
C ILE A 41 3.02 -1.35 -1.55
N GLY A 42 2.81 -1.94 -2.73
CA GLY A 42 3.80 -1.98 -3.82
C GLY A 42 3.67 -0.77 -4.75
N HIS A 43 4.56 -0.59 -5.72
CA HIS A 43 4.31 0.41 -6.76
C HIS A 43 3.25 -0.09 -7.76
N LEU A 44 2.16 0.68 -7.94
CA LEU A 44 1.05 0.31 -8.82
C LEU A 44 1.27 0.77 -10.26
N GLN A 45 1.63 -0.17 -11.13
CA GLN A 45 1.71 0.11 -12.56
C GLN A 45 0.32 0.18 -13.19
N LYS A 46 0.14 1.11 -14.14
CA LYS A 46 -1.14 1.37 -14.84
C LYS A 46 -1.85 0.12 -15.36
N HIS A 47 -1.12 -0.84 -15.94
CA HIS A 47 -1.69 -2.06 -16.51
C HIS A 47 -2.11 -3.10 -15.47
N ASN A 48 -1.71 -2.94 -14.20
CA ASN A 48 -2.05 -3.85 -13.11
C ASN A 48 -3.21 -3.35 -12.25
N ILE A 49 -3.75 -2.16 -12.52
CA ILE A 49 -4.89 -1.60 -11.77
C ILE A 49 -6.08 -2.56 -11.79
N ASN A 50 -6.48 -3.04 -12.98
CA ASN A 50 -7.62 -3.95 -13.09
C ASN A 50 -7.38 -5.31 -12.40
N LYS A 51 -6.11 -5.75 -12.33
CA LYS A 51 -5.76 -6.97 -11.58
C LYS A 51 -5.87 -6.75 -10.08
N LEU A 52 -5.42 -5.60 -9.59
CA LEU A 52 -5.48 -5.24 -8.18
C LEU A 52 -6.93 -5.11 -7.71
N ILE A 53 -7.76 -4.35 -8.41
CA ILE A 53 -9.15 -4.14 -7.97
C ILE A 53 -9.99 -5.43 -7.99
N ALA A 54 -9.60 -6.42 -8.79
CA ALA A 54 -10.26 -7.73 -8.84
C ALA A 54 -9.92 -8.61 -7.61
N VAL A 55 -8.96 -8.20 -6.79
CA VAL A 55 -8.60 -8.93 -5.57
C VAL A 55 -9.76 -8.87 -4.56
N PRO A 56 -10.26 -10.02 -4.08
CA PRO A 56 -11.26 -10.05 -3.02
C PRO A 56 -10.70 -9.46 -1.73
N ASN A 57 -11.56 -8.78 -0.96
CA ASN A 57 -11.19 -8.08 0.28
C ASN A 57 -10.05 -7.06 0.15
N LEU A 58 -9.85 -6.48 -1.05
CA LEU A 58 -9.00 -5.30 -1.19
C LEU A 58 -9.59 -4.18 -0.34
N TYR A 59 -8.88 -3.82 0.73
CA TYR A 59 -9.36 -2.84 1.69
C TYR A 59 -8.75 -1.46 1.44
N MET A 60 -7.44 -1.40 1.10
CA MET A 60 -6.74 -0.13 0.95
C MET A 60 -5.62 -0.19 -0.10
N LEU A 61 -5.47 0.90 -0.86
CA LEU A 61 -4.33 1.17 -1.73
C LEU A 61 -3.48 2.28 -1.13
N GLU A 62 -2.27 1.97 -0.66
CA GLU A 62 -1.45 2.94 0.08
C GLU A 62 -0.47 3.74 -0.79
N THR A 63 -0.41 3.45 -2.09
CA THR A 63 0.67 3.88 -2.97
C THR A 63 0.19 4.78 -4.10
N VAL A 64 -0.83 5.61 -3.86
CA VAL A 64 -1.24 6.59 -4.87
C VAL A 64 -0.16 7.67 -4.94
N ASP A 65 0.49 7.80 -6.10
CA ASP A 65 1.66 8.67 -6.30
C ASP A 65 1.43 9.75 -7.37
N SER A 66 0.19 9.90 -7.86
CA SER A 66 -0.17 10.95 -8.83
C SER A 66 -1.68 11.07 -9.00
N VAL A 67 -2.13 12.26 -9.38
CA VAL A 67 -3.51 12.53 -9.85
C VAL A 67 -3.93 11.55 -10.95
N LYS A 68 -3.04 11.33 -11.94
CA LYS A 68 -3.30 10.38 -13.06
C LYS A 68 -3.49 8.94 -12.59
N LEU A 69 -2.86 8.53 -11.50
CA LEU A 69 -3.07 7.21 -10.92
C LEU A 69 -4.40 7.18 -10.17
N ALA A 70 -4.70 8.20 -9.37
CA ALA A 70 -5.98 8.35 -8.67
C ALA A 70 -7.17 8.24 -9.64
N ASP A 71 -7.16 9.01 -10.75
CA ASP A 71 -8.22 8.98 -11.77
C ASP A 71 -8.43 7.58 -12.34
N LYS A 72 -7.34 6.87 -12.63
CA LYS A 72 -7.42 5.53 -13.21
C LYS A 72 -7.96 4.52 -12.22
N VAL A 73 -7.54 4.60 -10.96
CA VAL A 73 -8.06 3.71 -9.91
C VAL A 73 -9.53 4.03 -9.65
N ASN A 74 -9.91 5.30 -9.56
CA ASN A 74 -11.31 5.73 -9.41
C ASN A 74 -12.19 5.17 -10.53
N ASN A 75 -11.81 5.39 -11.79
CA ASN A 75 -12.56 4.93 -12.95
C ASN A 75 -12.67 3.41 -13.00
N SER A 76 -11.60 2.68 -12.68
CA SER A 76 -11.64 1.22 -12.67
C SER A 76 -12.46 0.67 -11.48
N TRP A 77 -12.40 1.30 -10.30
CA TRP A 77 -13.21 0.92 -9.15
C TRP A 77 -14.70 1.19 -9.39
N GLN A 78 -15.04 2.31 -10.02
CA GLN A 78 -16.39 2.63 -10.43
C GLN A 78 -16.95 1.58 -11.40
N LYS A 79 -16.15 1.19 -12.41
CA LYS A 79 -16.53 0.14 -13.38
C LYS A 79 -16.72 -1.23 -12.75
N LYS A 80 -16.01 -1.53 -11.66
CA LYS A 80 -16.20 -2.76 -10.87
C LYS A 80 -17.60 -2.79 -10.21
N GLY A 81 -18.23 -1.63 -10.00
CA GLY A 81 -19.57 -1.54 -9.42
C GLY A 81 -19.59 -1.82 -7.91
N SER A 82 -18.47 -1.60 -7.21
CA SER A 82 -18.42 -1.75 -5.75
C SER A 82 -19.31 -0.68 -5.09
N PRO A 83 -20.18 -1.03 -4.13
CA PRO A 83 -20.98 -0.05 -3.40
C PRO A 83 -20.13 0.78 -2.42
N GLU A 84 -19.00 0.23 -1.96
CA GLU A 84 -18.07 0.91 -1.07
C GLU A 84 -16.97 1.63 -1.84
N ARG A 85 -16.53 2.78 -1.30
CA ARG A 85 -15.36 3.52 -1.80
C ARG A 85 -14.08 2.76 -1.46
N LEU A 86 -13.11 2.76 -2.38
CA LEU A 86 -11.79 2.21 -2.09
C LEU A 86 -11.00 3.19 -1.24
N LYS A 87 -10.54 2.75 -0.07
CA LYS A 87 -9.64 3.54 0.77
C LYS A 87 -8.29 3.70 0.10
N VAL A 88 -7.78 4.93 0.09
CA VAL A 88 -6.49 5.25 -0.51
C VAL A 88 -5.62 6.08 0.44
N MET A 89 -4.32 5.83 0.39
CA MET A 89 -3.32 6.74 0.91
C MET A 89 -2.44 7.28 -0.20
N VAL A 90 -1.91 8.47 0.03
CA VAL A 90 -0.99 9.13 -0.89
C VAL A 90 0.44 8.85 -0.46
N GLN A 91 1.24 8.27 -1.37
CA GLN A 91 2.65 7.98 -1.12
C GLN A 91 3.49 9.22 -1.39
N ILE A 92 4.30 9.60 -0.40
CA ILE A 92 5.17 10.77 -0.43
C ILE A 92 6.62 10.31 -0.49
N ASN A 93 7.40 10.91 -1.38
CA ASN A 93 8.85 10.77 -1.37
C ASN A 93 9.46 11.77 -0.39
N THR A 94 9.58 11.38 0.87
CA THR A 94 10.18 12.21 1.92
C THR A 94 11.72 12.25 1.86
N SER A 95 12.34 11.24 1.23
CA SER A 95 13.80 11.10 1.18
C SER A 95 14.48 11.96 0.12
N GLY A 96 13.72 12.49 -0.84
CA GLY A 96 14.26 13.27 -1.97
C GLY A 96 15.05 12.46 -3.00
N GLU A 97 15.19 11.15 -2.82
CA GLU A 97 15.88 10.28 -3.78
C GLU A 97 15.03 10.09 -5.05
N GLU A 98 15.57 10.43 -6.22
CA GLU A 98 14.87 10.27 -7.52
C GLU A 98 14.53 8.80 -7.85
N SER A 99 15.25 7.87 -7.24
CA SER A 99 15.05 6.42 -7.43
C SER A 99 13.78 5.89 -6.75
N LYS A 100 13.17 6.66 -5.85
CA LYS A 100 11.98 6.24 -5.09
C LYS A 100 10.70 6.82 -5.66
N HIS A 101 9.66 5.99 -5.60
CA HIS A 101 8.30 6.40 -5.96
C HIS A 101 7.68 7.26 -4.86
N GLY A 102 6.70 8.06 -5.26
CA GLY A 102 5.95 8.96 -4.39
C GLY A 102 5.96 10.37 -4.93
N LEU A 103 4.99 11.16 -4.47
CA LEU A 103 4.88 12.57 -4.80
C LEU A 103 5.93 13.37 -4.04
N PRO A 104 6.43 14.48 -4.64
CA PRO A 104 7.10 15.49 -3.84
C PRO A 104 6.11 16.07 -2.81
N PRO A 105 6.55 16.43 -1.59
CA PRO A 105 5.68 16.99 -0.56
C PRO A 105 4.81 18.16 -1.05
N SER A 106 5.35 19.01 -1.94
CA SER A 106 4.66 20.17 -2.51
C SER A 106 3.42 19.83 -3.35
N GLU A 107 3.32 18.64 -3.92
CA GLU A 107 2.17 18.22 -4.76
C GLU A 107 1.07 17.50 -3.95
N THR A 108 1.30 17.26 -2.66
CA THR A 108 0.43 16.45 -1.81
C THR A 108 -0.95 17.06 -1.67
N VAL A 109 -1.02 18.33 -1.28
CA VAL A 109 -2.29 19.03 -1.01
C VAL A 109 -3.18 19.02 -2.24
N ALA A 110 -2.63 19.44 -3.39
CA ALA A 110 -3.34 19.46 -4.66
C ALA A 110 -3.84 18.06 -5.08
N THR A 111 -3.05 17.01 -4.81
CA THR A 111 -3.47 15.63 -5.12
C THR A 111 -4.61 15.17 -4.21
N VAL A 112 -4.58 15.50 -2.92
CA VAL A 112 -5.65 15.14 -1.98
C VAL A 112 -6.94 15.91 -2.28
N GLU A 113 -6.84 17.20 -2.62
CA GLU A 113 -7.97 18.01 -3.11
C GLU A 113 -8.62 17.36 -4.32
N HIS A 114 -7.80 16.96 -5.30
CA HIS A 114 -8.27 16.25 -6.49
C HIS A 114 -8.97 14.93 -6.15
N ILE A 115 -8.41 14.11 -5.25
CA ILE A 115 -9.05 12.87 -4.81
C ILE A 115 -10.42 13.16 -4.17
N ASN A 116 -10.51 14.17 -3.32
CA ASN A 116 -11.75 14.50 -2.63
C ASN A 116 -12.83 15.07 -3.57
N ALA A 117 -12.43 15.86 -4.56
CA ALA A 117 -13.36 16.52 -5.50
C ALA A 117 -13.76 15.62 -6.67
N GLU A 118 -12.80 14.92 -7.29
CA GLU A 118 -12.96 14.29 -8.61
C GLU A 118 -13.00 12.76 -8.56
N CYS A 119 -12.69 12.14 -7.41
CA CYS A 119 -12.64 10.68 -7.26
C CYS A 119 -13.73 10.14 -6.32
N PRO A 120 -15.02 10.16 -6.71
CA PRO A 120 -16.12 9.76 -5.84
C PRO A 120 -16.08 8.28 -5.41
N SER A 121 -15.36 7.43 -6.14
CA SER A 121 -15.20 6.01 -5.84
C SER A 121 -14.00 5.72 -4.92
N LEU A 122 -13.22 6.74 -4.54
CA LEU A 122 -12.07 6.63 -3.65
C LEU A 122 -12.33 7.40 -2.36
N GLU A 123 -11.80 6.92 -1.25
CA GLU A 123 -11.84 7.58 0.06
C GLU A 123 -10.40 7.85 0.53
N PHE A 124 -10.02 9.12 0.66
CA PHE A 124 -8.71 9.47 1.19
C PHE A 124 -8.65 9.16 2.68
N MET A 125 -7.65 8.37 3.09
CA MET A 125 -7.46 7.94 4.48
C MET A 125 -6.19 8.46 5.13
N GLY A 126 -5.16 8.83 4.36
CA GLY A 126 -3.87 9.12 4.97
C GLY A 126 -2.70 9.31 4.02
N LEU A 127 -1.54 9.49 4.63
CA LEU A 127 -0.26 9.62 3.94
C LEU A 127 0.62 8.41 4.20
N MET A 128 1.44 8.05 3.22
CA MET A 128 2.38 6.94 3.30
C MET A 128 3.78 7.42 2.94
N THR A 129 4.80 7.00 3.70
CA THR A 129 6.19 7.07 3.24
C THR A 129 6.92 5.76 3.46
N ILE A 130 7.83 5.45 2.55
CA ILE A 130 8.84 4.39 2.73
C ILE A 130 10.03 4.94 3.52
N GLY A 131 10.39 6.22 3.32
CA GLY A 131 11.56 6.85 3.91
C GLY A 131 12.90 6.36 3.34
N SER A 132 13.98 6.84 3.94
CA SER A 132 15.37 6.43 3.67
C SER A 132 15.65 5.07 4.26
N PHE A 133 16.38 4.24 3.52
CA PHE A 133 16.72 2.91 4.01
C PHE A 133 17.81 3.02 5.08
N GLY A 134 17.60 2.38 6.24
CA GLY A 134 18.64 2.20 7.24
C GLY A 134 19.06 3.48 7.97
N TYR A 135 18.13 4.41 8.21
CA TYR A 135 18.42 5.57 9.05
C TYR A 135 18.81 5.13 10.47
N ASP A 136 19.92 5.67 10.97
CA ASP A 136 20.42 5.41 12.31
C ASP A 136 19.71 6.29 13.34
N LEU A 137 18.86 5.69 14.16
CA LEU A 137 18.12 6.37 15.23
C LEU A 137 19.04 6.94 16.33
N SER A 138 20.31 6.52 16.41
CA SER A 138 21.30 7.17 17.29
C SER A 138 21.56 8.63 16.92
N GLN A 139 21.30 9.00 15.65
CA GLN A 139 21.47 10.36 15.13
C GLN A 139 20.25 11.26 15.40
N GLY A 140 19.22 10.73 16.05
CA GLY A 140 17.99 11.45 16.39
C GLY A 140 16.74 10.86 15.74
N PRO A 141 15.63 11.60 15.73
CA PRO A 141 14.39 11.12 15.13
C PRO A 141 14.52 11.04 13.60
N ASN A 142 14.04 9.95 13.01
CA ASN A 142 14.03 9.76 11.55
C ASN A 142 13.45 10.99 10.81
N PRO A 143 14.25 11.70 9.98
CA PRO A 143 13.83 12.92 9.32
C PRO A 143 12.68 12.70 8.33
N ASP A 144 12.58 11.51 7.73
CA ASP A 144 11.48 11.16 6.84
C ASP A 144 10.13 11.12 7.57
N PHE A 145 10.12 10.61 8.81
CA PHE A 145 8.91 10.57 9.63
C PHE A 145 8.52 11.98 10.08
N GLN A 146 9.50 12.82 10.43
CA GLN A 146 9.26 14.22 10.78
C GLN A 146 8.71 15.02 9.60
N ALA A 147 9.22 14.77 8.39
CA ALA A 147 8.70 15.38 7.16
C ALA A 147 7.24 14.96 6.92
N LEU A 148 6.91 13.68 7.06
CA LEU A 148 5.53 13.19 6.87
C LEU A 148 4.57 13.76 7.93
N LEU A 149 5.00 13.86 9.19
CA LEU A 149 4.20 14.45 10.27
C LEU A 149 3.92 15.93 10.03
N SER A 150 4.92 16.68 9.58
CA SER A 150 4.78 18.11 9.25
C SER A 150 3.83 18.31 8.08
N LEU A 151 3.98 17.48 7.04
CA LEU A 151 3.12 17.49 5.87
C LEU A 151 1.67 17.13 6.21
N ARG A 152 1.44 16.17 7.12
CA ARG A 152 0.09 15.87 7.61
C ARG A 152 -0.54 17.09 8.26
N LYS A 153 0.20 17.80 9.13
CA LYS A 153 -0.32 19.01 9.80
C LYS A 153 -0.70 20.08 8.77
N GLU A 154 0.21 20.37 7.84
CA GLU A 154 -0.04 21.34 6.77
C GLU A 154 -1.27 20.98 5.93
N LEU A 155 -1.39 19.71 5.53
CA LEU A 155 -2.55 19.19 4.80
C LEU A 155 -3.85 19.37 5.58
N CYS A 156 -3.84 18.98 6.86
CA CYS A 156 -5.01 19.07 7.74
C CYS A 156 -5.47 20.53 7.92
N GLU A 157 -4.53 21.45 8.10
CA GLU A 157 -4.80 22.88 8.22
C GLU A 157 -5.39 23.45 6.93
N LYS A 158 -4.76 23.18 5.77
CA LYS A 158 -5.21 23.69 4.47
C LYS A 158 -6.58 23.16 4.06
N LEU A 159 -6.85 21.88 4.33
CA LEU A 159 -8.08 21.21 3.92
C LEU A 159 -9.14 21.17 5.02
N SER A 160 -8.87 21.76 6.18
CA SER A 160 -9.75 21.72 7.36
C SER A 160 -10.16 20.28 7.76
N ILE A 161 -9.24 19.33 7.62
CA ILE A 161 -9.44 17.93 8.00
C ILE A 161 -8.93 17.73 9.43
N PRO A 162 -9.70 17.12 10.35
CA PRO A 162 -9.19 16.74 11.66
C PRO A 162 -7.97 15.83 11.57
N ILE A 163 -6.92 16.12 12.34
CA ILE A 163 -5.63 15.42 12.24
C ILE A 163 -5.72 13.91 12.54
N ASP A 164 -6.69 13.51 13.36
CA ASP A 164 -7.00 12.13 13.73
C ASP A 164 -7.68 11.33 12.61
N GLN A 165 -8.22 12.01 11.59
CA GLN A 165 -8.77 11.38 10.38
C GLN A 165 -7.72 11.11 9.30
N VAL A 166 -6.49 11.62 9.47
CA VAL A 166 -5.39 11.40 8.52
C VAL A 166 -4.39 10.41 9.09
N GLU A 167 -4.54 9.15 8.67
CA GLU A 167 -3.65 8.05 9.02
C GLU A 167 -2.23 8.26 8.46
N LEU A 168 -1.25 7.63 9.10
CA LEU A 168 0.16 7.63 8.68
C LEU A 168 0.65 6.21 8.51
N SER A 169 1.04 5.85 7.28
CA SER A 169 1.70 4.60 6.97
C SER A 169 3.21 4.81 6.84
N MET A 170 3.92 4.48 7.91
CA MET A 170 5.38 4.60 8.01
C MET A 170 5.93 3.62 9.03
N GLY A 171 7.19 3.22 8.87
CA GLY A 171 7.81 2.17 9.67
C GLY A 171 7.74 0.79 9.00
N MET A 172 8.89 0.13 9.01
CA MET A 172 9.14 -1.23 8.54
C MET A 172 9.77 -2.05 9.68
N SER A 173 10.15 -3.29 9.39
CA SER A 173 10.69 -4.24 10.38
C SER A 173 11.77 -3.69 11.33
N MET A 174 12.60 -2.73 10.89
CA MET A 174 13.74 -2.22 11.66
C MET A 174 13.43 -0.96 12.49
N ASP A 175 12.40 -0.21 12.12
CA ASP A 175 12.10 1.12 12.67
C ASP A 175 10.62 1.30 13.07
N PHE A 176 9.83 0.22 13.09
CA PHE A 176 8.41 0.29 13.43
C PHE A 176 8.14 0.79 14.86
N GLN A 177 9.02 0.50 15.82
CA GLN A 177 8.86 0.97 17.20
C GLN A 177 8.93 2.49 17.25
N HIS A 178 9.99 3.06 16.67
CA HIS A 178 10.13 4.51 16.51
C HIS A 178 8.97 5.11 15.72
N ALA A 179 8.53 4.45 14.64
CA ALA A 179 7.40 4.90 13.86
C ALA A 179 6.11 5.02 14.71
N ILE A 180 5.83 4.04 15.57
CA ILE A 180 4.68 4.07 16.49
C ILE A 180 4.83 5.21 17.50
N GLU A 181 6.01 5.37 18.10
CA GLU A 181 6.29 6.43 19.07
C GLU A 181 6.03 7.84 18.51
N VAL A 182 6.36 8.06 17.24
CA VAL A 182 6.12 9.35 16.57
C VAL A 182 4.73 9.49 15.93
N GLY A 183 3.85 8.48 16.09
CA GLY A 183 2.44 8.56 15.71
C GLY A 183 2.07 7.89 14.38
N SER A 184 2.82 6.88 13.94
CA SER A 184 2.40 6.00 12.85
C SER A 184 1.13 5.23 13.23
N THR A 185 0.15 5.20 12.33
CA THR A 185 -1.07 4.40 12.49
C THR A 185 -0.95 3.04 11.79
N ASN A 186 -0.01 2.92 10.83
CA ASN A 186 0.22 1.72 10.04
C ASN A 186 1.71 1.43 9.91
N VAL A 187 2.13 0.27 10.41
CA VAL A 187 3.49 -0.25 10.27
C VAL A 187 3.50 -1.47 9.36
N ARG A 188 4.59 -1.63 8.59
CA ARG A 188 4.70 -2.65 7.54
C ARG A 188 5.78 -3.67 7.90
N ILE A 189 5.40 -4.67 8.68
CA ILE A 189 6.33 -5.67 9.23
C ILE A 189 6.34 -6.91 8.32
N GLY A 190 7.51 -7.24 7.78
CA GLY A 190 7.68 -8.38 6.88
C GLY A 190 8.69 -9.38 7.39
N SER A 191 9.98 -9.02 7.32
CA SER A 191 11.09 -9.91 7.71
C SER A 191 11.04 -10.36 9.16
N THR A 192 10.52 -9.54 10.08
CA THR A 192 10.35 -9.93 11.49
C THR A 192 9.33 -11.07 11.65
N ILE A 193 8.33 -11.16 10.77
CA ILE A 193 7.27 -12.19 10.83
C ILE A 193 7.64 -13.42 9.99
N PHE A 194 8.18 -13.21 8.79
CA PHE A 194 8.37 -14.27 7.79
C PHE A 194 9.84 -14.67 7.58
N GLY A 195 10.78 -14.06 8.30
CA GLY A 195 12.21 -14.25 8.12
C GLY A 195 12.78 -13.48 6.92
N GLU A 196 14.09 -13.61 6.72
CA GLU A 196 14.77 -13.00 5.58
C GLU A 196 14.33 -13.62 4.25
N ARG A 197 14.34 -12.81 3.19
CA ARG A 197 14.05 -13.30 1.85
C ARG A 197 15.27 -14.07 1.33
N ASP A 198 15.07 -15.35 1.06
CA ASP A 198 16.04 -16.14 0.31
C ASP A 198 16.05 -15.70 -1.17
N TYR A 199 17.05 -14.89 -1.54
CA TYR A 199 17.26 -14.46 -2.92
C TYR A 199 18.07 -15.48 -3.75
N SER A 200 18.54 -16.59 -3.14
CA SER A 200 19.32 -17.61 -3.84
C SER A 200 18.46 -18.50 -4.75
N LYS A 201 17.15 -18.58 -4.50
CA LYS A 201 16.20 -19.32 -5.34
C LYS A 201 15.62 -18.41 -6.43
N LYS A 202 16.28 -18.39 -7.60
CA LYS A 202 15.60 -18.02 -8.86
C LYS A 202 14.38 -18.95 -9.01
N PRO A 203 13.16 -18.45 -9.27
CA PRO A 203 12.05 -19.33 -9.60
C PRO A 203 12.45 -20.10 -10.85
N ALA A 204 12.45 -21.44 -10.77
CA ALA A 204 12.51 -22.26 -11.96
C ALA A 204 11.36 -21.85 -12.88
N VAL A 205 11.65 -21.73 -14.17
CA VAL A 205 10.61 -21.61 -15.19
C VAL A 205 9.84 -22.94 -15.15
N ASP A 206 8.64 -22.93 -14.55
CA ASP A 206 7.74 -24.08 -14.59
C ASP A 206 7.44 -24.39 -16.08
N LYS A 207 7.88 -25.57 -16.53
CA LYS A 207 7.68 -26.06 -17.90
C LYS A 207 6.22 -26.40 -18.23
N ASP A 208 5.30 -26.28 -17.28
CA ASP A 208 3.88 -26.64 -17.45
C ASP A 208 3.07 -25.64 -18.30
N THR A 209 3.69 -24.54 -18.77
CA THR A 209 3.04 -23.62 -19.72
C THR A 209 3.21 -24.04 -21.18
N ALA A 210 3.98 -25.09 -21.48
CA ALA A 210 4.15 -25.60 -22.84
C ALA A 210 3.00 -26.51 -23.29
N ASP A 211 2.40 -27.27 -22.37
CA ASP A 211 1.38 -28.27 -22.74
C ASP A 211 -0.03 -27.69 -22.95
N ILE A 212 -0.34 -26.52 -22.38
CA ILE A 212 -1.63 -25.86 -22.61
C ILE A 212 -1.69 -25.22 -24.00
N LYS A 213 -0.54 -24.85 -24.59
CA LYS A 213 -0.49 -24.24 -25.92
C LYS A 213 -0.75 -25.25 -27.03
N ALA A 214 -0.38 -26.52 -26.83
CA ALA A 214 -0.59 -27.59 -27.82
C ALA A 214 -2.06 -28.05 -27.90
N THR A 215 -2.84 -27.96 -26.83
CA THR A 215 -4.26 -28.41 -26.85
C THR A 215 -5.20 -27.39 -27.49
N VAL A 216 -4.83 -26.10 -27.52
CA VAL A 216 -5.68 -25.04 -28.09
C VAL A 216 -5.53 -24.94 -29.62
N GLU A 217 -4.37 -25.30 -30.18
CA GLU A 217 -4.15 -25.27 -31.64
C GLU A 217 -4.83 -26.44 -32.39
N ILE A 218 -5.15 -27.56 -31.71
CA ILE A 218 -5.84 -28.70 -32.35
C ILE A 218 -7.37 -28.48 -32.42
N ALA A 219 -7.93 -27.55 -31.65
CA ALA A 219 -9.38 -27.31 -31.58
C ALA A 219 -9.91 -26.23 -32.56
N GLN A 220 -9.06 -25.70 -33.45
CA GLN A 220 -9.46 -24.68 -34.44
C GLN A 220 -9.39 -25.16 -35.90
N GLU A 221 -9.23 -26.46 -36.15
CA GLU A 221 -9.22 -27.04 -37.51
C GLU A 221 -10.30 -28.09 -37.80
N HIS A 222 -11.40 -28.12 -37.04
CA HIS A 222 -12.62 -28.86 -37.40
C HIS A 222 -13.89 -28.03 -37.24
#